data_AF-A0A7Y4EIQ2-F1
#
_entry.id   AF-A0A7Y4EIQ2-F1
#
_cell.length_a   1.000
_cell.length_b   1.000
_cell.length_c   1.000
_cell.angle_alpha   90.00
_cell.angle_beta   90.00
_cell.angle_gamma   90.00
#
_symmetry.space_group_name_H-M   'P 1'
#
loop_
_entity.id
_entity.type
_entity.pdbx_description
1 polymer ?
#
loop_
_entity_poly.entity_id
_entity_poly.type
_entity_poly.pdbx_seq_one_letter_code
_entity_poly.pdbx_strand_id
1 'polypeptide(L)'
;MKNHLFQSIATAFPSAYRFFSVYLVTLLASTQVANLFSQSFFIVSLIATFSGVAVSTQSYVKEGTVSVQLRVLTMLALTLIVSIPTYSLWSFGLESYCYAVGASLFFSLFMIAREDSIALNRMNVLAIRSALSTLLFVVFFFVLEPSGEVLVLGTFLFLFITVFDLFDKNESSITTKKTFFQNVFSYSLSGGLSTGISFLLPLIVIDEFGEQSSSSIAQVFTLAMMFQFVPRLLSTRFLSSVKSSSGNTSIASFEKLVFVYVIAIVVIFVLVTSFLFESYSVRIGLFCGLLSSQLSLPYSNVFMTLGKGSLMLRINLASFVLLFISACAIFLFFDKGEERGEILCWLYFSYQIMRAIYMKFRCHSIYGS
;
A
#
# COMPACT_ATOMS: atom_id res chain seq x y z
N MET A 1 23.53 16.58 -8.18
CA MET A 1 22.61 17.01 -7.10
C MET A 1 21.15 17.16 -7.56
N LYS A 2 20.83 17.97 -8.59
CA LYS A 2 19.42 18.20 -9.03
C LYS A 2 18.63 16.90 -9.33
N ASN A 3 19.23 15.93 -10.03
CA ASN A 3 18.54 14.66 -10.35
C ASN A 3 18.21 13.80 -9.12
N HIS A 4 19.07 13.79 -8.08
CA HIS A 4 18.81 13.03 -6.87
C HIS A 4 17.69 13.62 -6.02
N LEU A 5 17.54 14.96 -6.02
CA LEU A 5 16.45 15.64 -5.33
C LEU A 5 15.10 15.28 -5.96
N PHE A 6 14.96 15.44 -7.29
CA PHE A 6 13.73 15.07 -8.00
C PHE A 6 13.40 13.59 -7.86
N GLN A 7 14.42 12.72 -7.90
CA GLN A 7 14.23 11.30 -7.67
C GLN A 7 13.67 11.01 -6.28
N SER A 8 14.18 11.68 -5.24
CA SER A 8 13.72 11.52 -3.86
C SER A 8 12.29 12.01 -3.68
N ILE A 9 11.97 13.19 -4.24
CA ILE A 9 10.62 13.77 -4.19
C ILE A 9 9.61 12.87 -4.89
N ALA A 10 9.87 12.48 -6.14
CA ALA A 10 8.97 11.63 -6.92
C ALA A 10 8.77 10.23 -6.29
N THR A 11 9.79 9.72 -5.60
CA THR A 11 9.67 8.44 -4.87
C THR A 11 8.84 8.59 -3.59
N ALA A 12 9.00 9.70 -2.86
CA ALA A 12 8.29 9.98 -1.61
C ALA A 12 6.84 10.39 -1.80
N PHE A 13 6.55 11.02 -2.94
CA PHE A 13 5.30 11.72 -3.19
C PHE A 13 4.03 10.91 -2.88
N PRO A 14 3.85 9.65 -3.31
CA PRO A 14 2.60 8.93 -3.05
C PRO A 14 2.30 8.76 -1.56
N SER A 15 3.32 8.54 -0.73
CA SER A 15 3.14 8.43 0.72
C SER A 15 2.92 9.81 1.35
N ALA A 16 3.68 10.82 0.94
CA ALA A 16 3.54 12.19 1.43
C ALA A 16 2.18 12.81 1.09
N TYR A 17 1.70 12.60 -0.14
CA TYR A 17 0.40 13.08 -0.60
C TYR A 17 -0.75 12.45 0.19
N ARG A 18 -0.74 11.11 0.36
CA ARG A 18 -1.75 10.43 1.18
C ARG A 18 -1.73 10.88 2.64
N PHE A 19 -0.53 11.02 3.23
CA PHE A 19 -0.38 11.59 4.57
C PHE A 19 -0.98 12.99 4.66
N PHE A 20 -0.60 13.87 3.73
CA PHE A 20 -1.12 15.24 3.67
C PHE A 20 -2.64 15.28 3.51
N SER A 21 -3.20 14.56 2.54
CA SER A 21 -4.66 14.55 2.31
C SER A 21 -5.43 14.03 3.50
N VAL A 22 -4.97 12.94 4.14
CA VAL A 22 -5.62 12.40 5.34
C VAL A 22 -5.55 13.39 6.49
N TYR A 23 -4.38 13.98 6.77
CA TYR A 23 -4.26 14.95 7.86
C TYR A 23 -5.04 16.24 7.59
N LEU A 24 -5.04 16.74 6.35
CA LEU A 24 -5.84 17.92 5.98
C LEU A 24 -7.32 17.69 6.26
N VAL A 25 -7.88 16.57 5.77
CA VAL A 25 -9.30 16.26 5.95
C VAL A 25 -9.62 15.94 7.41
N THR A 26 -8.82 15.11 8.08
CA THR A 26 -9.13 14.68 9.44
C THR A 26 -8.94 15.75 10.51
N LEU A 27 -8.12 16.78 10.25
CA LEU A 27 -7.92 17.90 11.19
C LEU A 27 -8.86 19.09 10.93
N LEU A 28 -9.28 19.32 9.69
CA LEU A 28 -10.02 20.54 9.31
C LEU A 28 -11.47 20.31 8.93
N ALA A 29 -11.87 19.09 8.53
CA ALA A 29 -13.27 18.80 8.19
C ALA A 29 -14.09 18.43 9.44
N SER A 30 -15.42 18.39 9.30
CA SER A 30 -16.29 17.88 10.36
C SER A 30 -16.03 16.38 10.63
N THR A 31 -16.31 15.92 11.85
CA THR A 31 -16.12 14.51 12.26
C THR A 31 -16.79 13.52 11.31
N GLN A 32 -18.01 13.83 10.85
CA GLN A 32 -18.74 12.98 9.91
C GLN A 32 -18.02 12.87 8.56
N VAL A 33 -17.59 14.00 7.98
CA VAL A 33 -16.86 14.04 6.71
C VAL A 33 -15.53 13.31 6.81
N ALA A 34 -14.78 13.55 7.89
CA ALA A 34 -13.49 12.92 8.14
C ALA A 34 -13.58 11.39 8.27
N ASN A 35 -14.61 10.87 8.96
CA ASN A 35 -14.78 9.44 9.13
C ASN A 35 -15.18 8.73 7.83
N LEU A 36 -16.12 9.32 7.09
CA LEU A 36 -16.55 8.81 5.80
C LEU A 36 -15.43 8.80 4.76
N PHE A 37 -14.66 9.89 4.69
CA PHE A 37 -13.45 9.97 3.88
C PHE A 37 -12.44 8.87 4.27
N SER A 38 -12.23 8.65 5.56
CA SER A 38 -11.26 7.67 6.07
C SER A 38 -11.62 6.23 5.71
N GLN A 39 -12.88 5.84 5.87
CA GLN A 39 -13.35 4.51 5.45
C GLN A 39 -13.27 4.34 3.94
N SER A 40 -13.68 5.36 3.19
CA SER A 40 -13.55 5.37 1.72
C SER A 40 -12.10 5.20 1.29
N PHE A 41 -11.16 5.90 1.94
CA PHE A 41 -9.73 5.83 1.65
C PHE A 41 -9.18 4.41 1.80
N PHE A 42 -9.61 3.67 2.82
CA PHE A 42 -9.22 2.27 3.03
C PHE A 42 -9.78 1.34 1.95
N ILE A 43 -11.07 1.47 1.62
CA ILE A 43 -11.70 0.70 0.54
C ILE A 43 -11.01 0.98 -0.80
N VAL A 44 -10.76 2.25 -1.11
CA VAL A 44 -10.06 2.67 -2.33
C VAL A 44 -8.68 2.03 -2.42
N SER A 45 -7.94 2.07 -1.32
CA SER A 45 -6.59 1.52 -1.27
C SER A 45 -6.58 -0.01 -1.34
N LEU A 46 -7.59 -0.66 -0.74
CA LEU A 46 -7.79 -2.11 -0.82
C LEU A 46 -8.03 -2.52 -2.26
N ILE A 47 -9.01 -1.94 -2.94
CA ILE A 47 -9.34 -2.25 -4.35
C ILE A 47 -8.11 -2.02 -5.25
N ALA A 48 -7.47 -0.85 -5.14
CA ALA A 48 -6.31 -0.49 -5.96
C ALA A 48 -5.10 -1.44 -5.76
N THR A 49 -4.96 -2.05 -4.57
CA THR A 49 -3.89 -3.01 -4.29
C THR A 49 -4.03 -4.29 -5.13
N PHE A 50 -5.27 -4.77 -5.33
CA PHE A 50 -5.53 -5.95 -6.16
C PHE A 50 -5.54 -5.62 -7.66
N SER A 51 -5.76 -4.35 -8.04
CA SER A 51 -5.83 -3.92 -9.44
C SER A 51 -4.58 -3.15 -9.89
N GLY A 52 -4.58 -1.83 -9.80
CA GLY A 52 -3.55 -0.97 -10.38
C GLY A 52 -2.14 -1.23 -9.86
N VAL A 53 -2.00 -1.47 -8.55
CA VAL A 53 -0.69 -1.79 -7.96
C VAL A 53 -0.15 -3.09 -8.56
N ALA A 54 -0.97 -4.14 -8.65
CA ALA A 54 -0.57 -5.42 -9.22
C ALA A 54 -0.24 -5.35 -10.72
N VAL A 55 -0.95 -4.52 -11.48
CA VAL A 55 -0.64 -4.28 -12.91
C VAL A 55 0.65 -3.47 -13.06
N SER A 56 0.89 -2.49 -12.19
CA SER A 56 2.08 -1.63 -12.25
C SER A 56 3.39 -2.39 -12.01
N THR A 57 3.36 -3.55 -11.33
CA THR A 57 4.56 -4.37 -11.12
C THR A 57 5.13 -4.93 -12.43
N GLN A 58 4.33 -4.99 -13.51
CA GLN A 58 4.80 -5.44 -14.82
C GLN A 58 5.88 -4.53 -15.40
N SER A 59 5.91 -3.24 -15.03
CA SER A 59 6.98 -2.32 -15.44
C SER A 59 8.36 -2.72 -14.90
N TYR A 60 8.45 -3.67 -13.96
CA TYR A 60 9.69 -4.21 -13.42
C TYR A 60 10.11 -5.59 -13.98
N VAL A 61 9.25 -6.25 -14.75
CA VAL A 61 9.49 -7.58 -15.30
C VAL A 61 10.42 -7.46 -16.52
N LYS A 62 11.47 -8.30 -16.59
CA LYS A 62 12.47 -8.25 -17.69
C LYS A 62 11.90 -8.70 -19.06
N GLU A 63 10.82 -9.47 -19.07
CA GLU A 63 10.23 -10.08 -20.27
C GLU A 63 9.23 -9.15 -20.98
N GLY A 64 9.74 -8.24 -21.81
CA GLY A 64 8.94 -7.43 -22.74
C GLY A 64 7.98 -6.42 -22.08
N THR A 65 7.72 -5.32 -22.79
CA THR A 65 6.76 -4.29 -22.38
C THR A 65 5.38 -4.56 -22.98
N VAL A 66 4.37 -4.73 -22.14
CA VAL A 66 2.98 -4.92 -22.58
C VAL A 66 2.34 -3.58 -22.94
N SER A 67 1.49 -3.57 -23.97
CA SER A 67 0.78 -2.35 -24.40
C SER A 67 0.01 -1.70 -23.25
N VAL A 68 0.02 -0.36 -23.22
CA VAL A 68 -0.71 0.45 -22.22
C VAL A 68 -2.18 0.07 -22.20
N GLN A 69 -2.78 -0.14 -23.38
CA GLN A 69 -4.19 -0.53 -23.53
C GLN A 69 -4.50 -1.84 -22.77
N LEU A 70 -3.66 -2.87 -22.92
CA LEU A 70 -3.90 -4.15 -22.24
C LEU A 70 -3.72 -4.00 -20.71
N ARG A 71 -2.75 -3.20 -20.26
CA ARG A 71 -2.56 -2.90 -18.83
C ARG A 71 -3.76 -2.16 -18.24
N VAL A 72 -4.26 -1.13 -18.92
CA VAL A 72 -5.45 -0.37 -18.50
C VAL A 72 -6.68 -1.27 -18.49
N LEU A 73 -6.94 -2.04 -19.55
CA LEU A 73 -8.09 -2.95 -19.61
C LEU A 73 -8.05 -3.99 -18.48
N THR A 74 -6.87 -4.55 -18.20
CA THR A 74 -6.68 -5.53 -17.11
C THR A 74 -6.92 -4.89 -15.75
N MET A 75 -6.44 -3.66 -15.54
CA MET A 75 -6.68 -2.89 -14.33
C MET A 75 -8.18 -2.61 -14.12
N LEU A 76 -8.91 -2.21 -15.18
CA LEU A 76 -10.35 -2.00 -15.14
C LEU A 76 -11.08 -3.28 -14.72
N ALA A 77 -10.78 -4.40 -15.39
CA ALA A 77 -11.39 -5.69 -15.09
C ALA A 77 -11.14 -6.13 -13.65
N LEU A 78 -9.89 -6.02 -13.17
CA LEU A 78 -9.55 -6.37 -11.77
C LEU A 78 -10.24 -5.46 -10.77
N THR A 79 -10.33 -4.16 -11.03
CA THR A 79 -11.03 -3.21 -10.14
C THR A 79 -12.50 -3.61 -10.02
N LEU A 80 -13.17 -3.92 -11.14
CA LEU A 80 -14.57 -4.34 -11.12
C LEU A 80 -14.76 -5.68 -10.39
N ILE A 81 -13.91 -6.68 -10.65
CA ILE A 81 -13.98 -7.98 -9.98
C ILE A 81 -13.81 -7.84 -8.47
N VAL A 82 -12.84 -7.04 -8.02
CA VAL A 82 -12.55 -6.84 -6.60
C VAL A 82 -13.60 -5.95 -5.93
N SER A 83 -14.23 -5.05 -6.69
CA SER A 83 -15.31 -4.19 -6.17
C SER A 83 -16.55 -4.98 -5.74
N ILE A 84 -16.78 -6.18 -6.25
CA ILE A 84 -17.93 -6.99 -5.83
C ILE A 84 -17.78 -7.45 -4.36
N PRO A 85 -16.72 -8.17 -3.97
CA PRO A 85 -16.55 -8.59 -2.59
C PRO A 85 -16.22 -7.43 -1.63
N THR A 86 -15.67 -6.30 -2.07
CA THR A 86 -15.46 -5.16 -1.17
C THR A 86 -16.74 -4.38 -0.86
N TYR A 87 -17.81 -4.56 -1.65
CA TYR A 87 -19.11 -3.96 -1.35
C TYR A 87 -19.71 -4.52 -0.05
N SER A 88 -19.45 -5.79 0.28
CA SER A 88 -19.93 -6.36 1.54
C SER A 88 -19.25 -5.77 2.79
N LEU A 89 -18.15 -5.03 2.60
CA LEU A 89 -17.45 -4.30 3.65
C LEU A 89 -17.91 -2.83 3.73
N TRP A 90 -18.88 -2.42 2.92
CA TRP A 90 -19.33 -1.03 2.80
C TRP A 90 -20.65 -0.79 3.52
N SER A 91 -20.72 0.28 4.33
CA SER A 91 -21.89 0.62 5.14
C SER A 91 -22.73 1.81 4.63
N PHE A 92 -22.17 2.68 3.77
CA PHE A 92 -22.79 3.98 3.43
C PHE A 92 -23.63 3.99 2.14
N GLY A 93 -24.07 2.83 1.67
CA GLY A 93 -24.93 2.71 0.49
C GLY A 93 -24.21 2.76 -0.87
N LEU A 94 -24.95 2.49 -1.93
CA LEU A 94 -24.40 2.22 -3.27
C LEU A 94 -23.76 3.46 -3.92
N GLU A 95 -24.35 4.64 -3.76
CA GLU A 95 -23.83 5.87 -4.39
C GLU A 95 -22.43 6.21 -3.85
N SER A 96 -22.29 6.27 -2.53
CA SER A 96 -21.02 6.48 -1.83
C SER A 96 -19.97 5.43 -2.21
N TYR A 97 -20.42 4.17 -2.42
CA TYR A 97 -19.55 3.11 -2.93
C TYR A 97 -19.05 3.35 -4.35
N CYS A 98 -19.92 3.83 -5.25
CA CYS A 98 -19.53 4.17 -6.63
C CYS A 98 -18.44 5.24 -6.67
N TYR A 99 -18.48 6.24 -5.77
CA TYR A 99 -17.39 7.20 -5.62
C TYR A 99 -16.07 6.54 -5.20
N ALA A 100 -16.10 5.60 -4.26
CA ALA A 100 -14.91 4.83 -3.86
C ALA A 100 -14.38 3.96 -5.02
N VAL A 101 -15.24 3.32 -5.81
CA VAL A 101 -14.81 2.58 -7.01
C VAL A 101 -14.18 3.51 -8.04
N GLY A 102 -14.79 4.67 -8.30
CA GLY A 102 -14.23 5.70 -9.18
C GLY A 102 -12.85 6.20 -8.71
N ALA A 103 -12.72 6.50 -7.42
CA ALA A 103 -11.46 6.87 -6.80
C ALA A 103 -10.38 5.77 -6.93
N SER A 104 -10.78 4.50 -6.82
CA SER A 104 -9.90 3.33 -7.01
C SER A 104 -9.36 3.23 -8.43
N LEU A 105 -10.17 3.57 -9.43
CA LEU A 105 -9.74 3.62 -10.83
C LEU A 105 -8.68 4.71 -11.04
N PHE A 106 -8.91 5.91 -10.52
CA PHE A 106 -7.93 7.00 -10.62
C PHE A 106 -6.63 6.66 -9.89
N PHE A 107 -6.73 6.08 -8.69
CA PHE A 107 -5.55 5.66 -7.95
C PHE A 107 -4.75 4.58 -8.71
N SER A 108 -5.46 3.61 -9.28
CA SER A 108 -4.87 2.53 -10.06
C SER A 108 -4.14 3.03 -11.31
N LEU A 109 -4.75 3.98 -12.03
CA LEU A 109 -4.12 4.64 -13.19
C LEU A 109 -2.89 5.43 -12.79
N PHE A 110 -2.96 6.19 -11.69
CA PHE A 110 -1.82 6.91 -11.13
C PHE A 110 -0.65 5.96 -10.86
N MET A 111 -0.89 4.80 -10.25
CA MET A 111 0.16 3.83 -9.95
C MET A 111 0.85 3.32 -11.23
N ILE A 112 0.09 2.99 -12.27
CA ILE A 112 0.64 2.58 -13.58
C ILE A 112 1.47 3.73 -14.20
N ALA A 113 0.92 4.95 -14.21
CA ALA A 113 1.58 6.14 -14.77
C ALA A 113 2.90 6.46 -14.08
N ARG A 114 2.90 6.33 -12.75
CA ARG A 114 4.07 6.55 -11.90
C ARG A 114 5.18 5.57 -12.24
N GLU A 115 4.87 4.27 -12.28
CA GLU A 115 5.89 3.25 -12.55
C GLU A 115 6.49 3.40 -13.95
N ASP A 116 5.68 3.77 -14.94
CA ASP A 116 6.18 4.08 -16.29
C ASP A 116 7.05 5.33 -16.32
N SER A 117 6.67 6.39 -15.60
CA SER A 117 7.47 7.60 -15.47
C SER A 117 8.82 7.34 -14.80
N ILE A 118 8.84 6.46 -13.79
CA ILE A 118 10.07 6.01 -13.12
C ILE A 118 10.94 5.20 -14.09
N ALA A 119 10.36 4.25 -14.82
CA ALA A 119 11.06 3.43 -15.81
C ALA A 119 11.69 4.28 -16.94
N LEU A 120 11.02 5.36 -17.34
CA LEU A 120 11.49 6.31 -18.36
C LEU A 120 12.39 7.42 -17.80
N ASN A 121 12.75 7.38 -16.52
CA ASN A 121 13.57 8.39 -15.85
C ASN A 121 13.00 9.83 -15.94
N ARG A 122 11.67 9.98 -15.99
CA ARG A 122 10.95 11.27 -16.06
C ARG A 122 10.60 11.81 -14.67
N MET A 123 11.56 11.76 -13.75
CA MET A 123 11.32 12.08 -12.32
C MET A 123 10.97 13.55 -12.08
N ASN A 124 11.46 14.45 -12.94
CA ASN A 124 11.14 15.88 -12.91
C ASN A 124 9.66 16.14 -13.25
N VAL A 125 9.16 15.53 -14.33
CA VAL A 125 7.76 15.67 -14.77
C VAL A 125 6.82 15.11 -13.70
N LEU A 126 7.16 13.93 -13.17
CA LEU A 126 6.40 13.31 -12.08
C LEU A 126 6.34 14.26 -10.86
N ALA A 127 7.49 14.79 -10.40
CA ALA A 127 7.54 15.70 -9.25
C ALA A 127 6.71 16.99 -9.45
N ILE A 128 6.76 17.60 -10.64
CA ILE A 128 5.99 18.83 -10.93
C ILE A 128 4.49 18.53 -10.91
N ARG A 129 4.06 17.47 -11.62
CA ARG A 129 2.64 17.09 -11.68
C ARG A 129 2.10 16.70 -10.31
N SER A 130 2.90 16.00 -9.52
CA SER A 130 2.65 15.70 -8.13
C SER A 130 2.40 16.94 -7.26
N ALA A 131 3.26 17.96 -7.38
CA ALA A 131 3.06 19.23 -6.69
C ALA A 131 1.77 19.92 -7.13
N LEU A 132 1.47 19.92 -8.43
CA LEU A 132 0.23 20.47 -8.98
C LEU A 132 -1.01 19.73 -8.47
N SER A 133 -0.99 18.39 -8.43
CA SER A 133 -2.08 17.59 -7.85
C SER A 133 -2.34 17.97 -6.38
N THR A 134 -1.27 18.22 -5.61
CA THR A 134 -1.39 18.66 -4.21
C THR A 134 -2.06 20.03 -4.13
N LEU A 135 -1.61 20.99 -4.93
CA LEU A 135 -2.19 22.33 -4.96
C LEU A 135 -3.67 22.29 -5.35
N LEU A 136 -4.03 21.52 -6.38
CA LEU A 136 -5.42 21.39 -6.82
C LEU A 136 -6.30 20.73 -5.77
N PHE A 137 -5.79 19.72 -5.06
CA PHE A 137 -6.52 19.12 -3.95
C PHE A 137 -6.76 20.12 -2.80
N VAL A 138 -5.78 20.96 -2.48
CA VAL A 138 -5.94 22.03 -1.47
C VAL A 138 -6.99 23.04 -1.89
N VAL A 139 -6.94 23.53 -3.13
CA VAL A 139 -7.95 24.46 -3.67
C VAL A 139 -9.33 23.82 -3.65
N PHE A 140 -9.43 22.57 -4.10
CA PHE A 140 -10.68 21.81 -4.09
C PHE A 140 -11.27 21.66 -2.67
N PHE A 141 -10.42 21.34 -1.68
CA PHE A 141 -10.81 21.21 -0.29
C PHE A 141 -11.41 22.50 0.28
N PHE A 142 -10.72 23.64 0.10
CA PHE A 142 -11.13 24.91 0.70
C PHE A 142 -12.24 25.65 -0.07
N VAL A 143 -12.38 25.43 -1.38
CA VAL A 143 -13.35 26.19 -2.21
C VAL A 143 -14.71 25.50 -2.28
N LEU A 144 -14.75 24.17 -2.31
CA LEU A 144 -15.98 23.43 -2.60
C LEU A 144 -16.61 22.74 -1.38
N GLU A 145 -15.94 22.76 -0.23
CA GLU A 145 -16.38 22.10 1.02
C GLU A 145 -17.08 20.74 0.79
N PRO A 146 -16.43 19.79 0.10
CA PRO A 146 -17.12 18.61 -0.42
C PRO A 146 -17.47 17.60 0.68
N SER A 147 -18.42 16.70 0.39
CA SER A 147 -18.66 15.53 1.25
C SER A 147 -17.45 14.60 1.31
N GLY A 148 -17.42 13.69 2.29
CA GLY A 148 -16.30 12.76 2.49
C GLY A 148 -15.99 11.89 1.27
N GLU A 149 -17.01 11.45 0.54
CA GLU A 149 -16.87 10.64 -0.67
C GLU A 149 -16.31 11.43 -1.84
N VAL A 150 -16.79 12.67 -2.01
CA VAL A 150 -16.29 13.54 -3.07
C VAL A 150 -14.85 13.97 -2.76
N LEU A 151 -14.49 14.11 -1.47
CA LEU A 151 -13.10 14.32 -1.04
C LEU A 151 -12.19 13.14 -1.37
N VAL A 152 -12.64 11.88 -1.18
CA VAL A 152 -11.83 10.72 -1.59
C VAL A 152 -11.68 10.68 -3.11
N LEU A 153 -12.75 10.97 -3.86
CA LEU A 153 -12.69 11.04 -5.31
C LEU A 153 -11.70 12.11 -5.74
N GLY A 154 -11.82 13.33 -5.21
CA GLY A 154 -10.93 14.46 -5.49
C GLY A 154 -9.47 14.12 -5.19
N THR A 155 -9.21 13.47 -4.06
CA THR A 155 -7.85 13.04 -3.66
C THR A 155 -7.18 12.23 -4.77
N PHE A 156 -7.87 11.26 -5.36
CA PHE A 156 -7.26 10.42 -6.40
C PHE A 156 -7.47 10.97 -7.82
N LEU A 157 -8.54 11.73 -8.07
CA LEU A 157 -8.80 12.39 -9.34
C LEU A 157 -7.69 13.38 -9.71
N PHE A 158 -7.22 14.21 -8.77
CA PHE A 158 -6.15 15.16 -9.11
C PHE A 158 -4.80 14.48 -9.39
N LEU A 159 -4.60 13.25 -8.93
CA LEU A 159 -3.44 12.44 -9.32
C LEU A 159 -3.51 12.02 -10.80
N PHE A 160 -4.68 12.06 -11.43
CA PHE A 160 -4.85 11.77 -12.86
C PHE A 160 -4.00 12.69 -13.76
N ILE A 161 -3.58 13.85 -13.27
CA ILE A 161 -2.66 14.74 -14.01
C ILE A 161 -1.33 14.02 -14.34
N THR A 162 -0.91 13.03 -13.55
CA THR A 162 0.29 12.25 -13.88
C THR A 162 0.07 11.25 -15.01
N VAL A 163 -1.18 10.93 -15.36
CA VAL A 163 -1.58 9.89 -16.32
C VAL A 163 -1.41 10.35 -17.77
N PHE A 164 -1.35 11.65 -18.05
CA PHE A 164 -1.27 12.17 -19.44
C PHE A 164 -0.13 11.56 -20.28
N ASP A 165 0.99 11.20 -19.67
CA ASP A 165 2.14 10.59 -20.39
C ASP A 165 1.92 9.12 -20.78
N LEU A 166 0.92 8.44 -20.22
CA LEU A 166 0.68 7.02 -20.51
C LEU A 166 0.20 6.78 -21.94
N PHE A 167 -0.52 7.74 -22.53
CA PHE A 167 -1.15 7.55 -23.83
C PHE A 167 -0.30 8.04 -25.01
N ASP A 168 0.83 8.70 -24.74
CA ASP A 168 1.74 9.21 -25.77
C ASP A 168 2.61 8.13 -26.44
N LYS A 169 2.46 6.84 -26.08
CA LYS A 169 3.27 5.75 -26.63
C LYS A 169 2.44 4.63 -27.27
N ASN A 170 2.67 4.43 -28.57
CA ASN A 170 2.44 3.17 -29.28
C ASN A 170 3.72 2.33 -29.26
N GLU A 171 4.02 1.67 -28.15
CA GLU A 171 5.05 0.62 -28.15
C GLU A 171 4.39 -0.73 -27.86
N SER A 172 4.44 -1.61 -28.86
CA SER A 172 4.08 -3.02 -28.75
C SER A 172 5.37 -3.85 -28.78
N SER A 173 5.77 -4.41 -27.64
CA SER A 173 6.62 -5.60 -27.64
C SER A 173 5.82 -6.77 -27.09
N ILE A 174 5.93 -7.92 -27.74
CA ILE A 174 5.06 -9.06 -27.49
C ILE A 174 5.65 -9.86 -26.33
N THR A 175 5.18 -9.58 -25.12
CA THR A 175 5.05 -10.66 -24.13
C THR A 175 3.87 -11.53 -24.57
N THR A 176 4.00 -12.85 -24.59
CA THR A 176 2.87 -13.75 -24.86
C THR A 176 1.77 -13.43 -23.85
N LYS A 177 0.58 -12.99 -24.30
CA LYS A 177 -0.53 -12.53 -23.43
C LYS A 177 -0.78 -13.42 -22.22
N LYS A 178 -0.56 -14.73 -22.36
CA LYS A 178 -0.68 -15.74 -21.31
C LYS A 178 0.25 -15.49 -20.11
N THR A 179 1.54 -15.19 -20.32
CA THR A 179 2.48 -14.96 -19.21
C THR A 179 2.20 -13.65 -18.49
N PHE A 180 1.76 -12.62 -19.21
CA PHE A 180 1.29 -11.36 -18.61
C PHE A 180 0.13 -11.59 -17.64
N PHE A 181 -0.95 -12.25 -18.06
CA PHE A 181 -2.10 -12.49 -17.19
C PHE A 181 -1.74 -13.36 -15.97
N GLN A 182 -0.92 -14.39 -16.18
CA GLN A 182 -0.44 -15.25 -15.08
C GLN A 182 0.37 -14.45 -14.05
N ASN A 183 1.26 -13.56 -14.51
CA ASN A 183 2.06 -12.72 -13.64
C ASN A 183 1.18 -11.72 -12.88
N VAL A 184 0.32 -10.97 -13.58
CA VAL A 184 -0.58 -9.99 -12.95
C VAL A 184 -1.48 -10.66 -11.91
N PHE A 185 -2.07 -11.82 -12.23
CA PHE A 185 -2.91 -12.54 -11.28
C PHE A 185 -2.13 -13.02 -10.06
N SER A 186 -0.92 -13.56 -10.25
CA SER A 186 -0.06 -13.99 -9.15
C SER A 186 0.36 -12.82 -8.26
N TYR A 187 0.68 -11.66 -8.84
CA TYR A 187 1.00 -10.44 -8.10
C TYR A 187 -0.23 -9.85 -7.40
N SER A 188 -1.40 -9.88 -8.03
CA SER A 188 -2.66 -9.43 -7.45
C SER A 188 -3.00 -10.25 -6.20
N LEU A 189 -2.98 -11.58 -6.30
CA LEU A 189 -3.22 -12.45 -5.14
C LEU A 189 -2.15 -12.28 -4.06
N SER A 190 -0.87 -12.32 -4.44
CA SER A 190 0.22 -12.17 -3.47
C SER A 190 0.20 -10.79 -2.77
N GLY A 191 -0.11 -9.73 -3.52
CA GLY A 191 -0.24 -8.36 -3.01
C GLY A 191 -1.45 -8.22 -2.10
N GLY A 192 -2.59 -8.83 -2.46
CA GLY A 192 -3.78 -8.91 -1.64
C GLY A 192 -3.55 -9.58 -0.29
N LEU A 193 -2.91 -10.76 -0.30
CA LEU A 193 -2.56 -11.54 0.89
C LEU A 193 -1.46 -10.90 1.76
N SER A 194 -0.87 -9.79 1.34
CA SER A 194 0.16 -9.09 2.10
C SER A 194 -0.24 -7.65 2.38
N THR A 195 -0.14 -6.79 1.36
CA THR A 195 -0.48 -5.37 1.42
C THR A 195 -2.00 -5.15 1.54
N GLY A 196 -2.82 -5.99 0.91
CA GLY A 196 -4.28 -5.87 1.01
C GLY A 196 -4.78 -6.01 2.44
N ILE A 197 -4.20 -6.93 3.22
CA ILE A 197 -4.51 -7.09 4.65
C ILE A 197 -4.19 -5.81 5.43
N SER A 198 -3.14 -5.09 5.07
CA SER A 198 -2.81 -3.81 5.70
C SER A 198 -3.92 -2.77 5.55
N PHE A 199 -4.70 -2.82 4.47
CA PHE A 199 -5.85 -1.93 4.23
C PHE A 199 -7.17 -2.51 4.76
N LEU A 200 -7.29 -3.83 4.84
CA LEU A 200 -8.45 -4.51 5.42
C LEU A 200 -8.49 -4.40 6.95
N LEU A 201 -7.35 -4.55 7.62
CA LEU A 201 -7.28 -4.50 9.09
C LEU A 201 -7.86 -3.19 9.66
N PRO A 202 -7.50 -1.99 9.17
CA PRO A 202 -8.14 -0.75 9.60
C PRO A 202 -9.67 -0.77 9.50
N LEU A 203 -10.25 -1.34 8.44
CA LEU A 203 -11.71 -1.44 8.29
C LEU A 203 -12.32 -2.35 9.36
N ILE A 204 -11.66 -3.48 9.66
CA ILE A 204 -12.09 -4.37 10.74
C ILE A 204 -12.01 -3.66 12.09
N VAL A 205 -10.91 -2.96 12.38
CA VAL A 205 -10.75 -2.21 13.64
C VAL A 205 -11.79 -1.09 13.74
N ILE A 206 -12.12 -0.40 12.64
CA ILE A 206 -13.20 0.59 12.62
C ILE A 206 -14.54 -0.07 12.95
N ASP A 207 -14.83 -1.26 12.43
CA ASP A 207 -16.05 -1.98 12.78
C ASP A 207 -16.09 -2.32 14.28
N GLU A 208 -14.96 -2.72 14.88
CA GLU A 208 -14.87 -3.04 16.31
C GLU A 208 -15.06 -1.83 17.24
N PHE A 209 -14.43 -0.69 16.90
CA PHE A 209 -14.46 0.54 17.72
C PHE A 209 -15.63 1.48 17.38
N GLY A 210 -16.31 1.22 16.27
CA GLY A 210 -17.34 2.09 15.72
C GLY A 210 -16.79 3.15 14.76
N GLU A 211 -17.66 3.65 13.89
CA GLU A 211 -17.32 4.54 12.77
C GLU A 211 -16.63 5.84 13.20
N GLN A 212 -16.84 6.29 14.44
CA GLN A 212 -16.22 7.51 14.98
C GLN A 212 -14.69 7.40 15.11
N SER A 213 -14.16 6.18 15.18
CA SER A 213 -12.71 5.91 15.26
C SER A 213 -11.96 6.03 13.92
N SER A 214 -12.69 6.12 12.80
CA SER A 214 -12.14 6.03 11.43
C SER A 214 -11.05 7.05 11.14
N SER A 215 -11.28 8.31 11.50
CA SER A 215 -10.32 9.41 11.30
C SER A 215 -9.02 9.18 12.06
N SER A 216 -9.10 8.79 13.34
CA SER A 216 -7.93 8.48 14.15
C SER A 216 -7.14 7.28 13.61
N ILE A 217 -7.84 6.24 13.14
CA ILE A 217 -7.21 5.05 12.56
C ILE A 217 -6.51 5.41 11.23
N ALA A 218 -7.12 6.25 10.40
CA ALA A 218 -6.51 6.74 9.16
C ALA A 218 -5.26 7.59 9.39
N GLN A 219 -5.24 8.43 10.44
CA GLN A 219 -4.04 9.19 10.83
C GLN A 219 -2.88 8.26 11.21
N VAL A 220 -3.13 7.29 12.10
CA VAL A 220 -2.10 6.31 12.51
C VAL A 220 -1.61 5.48 11.31
N PHE A 221 -2.54 5.04 10.46
CA PHE A 221 -2.21 4.28 9.26
C PHE A 221 -1.32 5.08 8.30
N THR A 222 -1.69 6.32 7.99
CA THR A 222 -0.91 7.14 7.05
C THR A 222 0.42 7.60 7.62
N LEU A 223 0.51 7.82 8.93
CA LEU A 223 1.77 8.06 9.61
C LEU A 223 2.70 6.84 9.51
N ALA A 224 2.19 5.62 9.72
CA ALA A 224 2.96 4.40 9.51
C ALA A 224 3.44 4.32 8.04
N MET A 225 2.56 4.58 7.07
CA MET A 225 2.91 4.59 5.64
C MET A 225 3.96 5.65 5.27
N MET A 226 3.98 6.78 5.98
CA MET A 226 5.03 7.79 5.85
C MET A 226 6.38 7.23 6.31
N PHE A 227 6.43 6.56 7.46
CA PHE A 227 7.68 5.95 7.95
C PHE A 227 8.13 4.72 7.14
N GLN A 228 7.21 4.02 6.48
CA GLN A 228 7.56 2.95 5.53
C GLN A 228 8.31 3.46 4.30
N PHE A 229 8.29 4.77 4.02
CA PHE A 229 9.01 5.36 2.88
C PHE A 229 10.52 5.05 2.91
N VAL A 230 11.17 5.19 4.06
CA VAL A 230 12.63 5.05 4.16
C VAL A 230 13.08 3.61 3.82
N PRO A 231 12.52 2.55 4.42
CA PRO A 231 12.82 1.17 3.99
C PRO A 231 12.58 0.92 2.51
N ARG A 232 11.51 1.50 1.94
CA ARG A 232 11.18 1.36 0.51
C ARG A 232 12.18 2.09 -0.41
N LEU A 233 12.64 3.27 -0.01
CA LEU A 233 13.69 4.01 -0.72
C LEU A 233 15.02 3.26 -0.70
N LEU A 234 15.37 2.65 0.43
CA LEU A 234 16.57 1.83 0.53
C LEU A 234 16.43 0.54 -0.29
N SER A 235 15.23 -0.03 -0.30
CA SER A 235 14.87 -1.19 -1.12
C SER A 235 15.14 -0.97 -2.61
N THR A 236 14.85 0.21 -3.18
CA THR A 236 15.13 0.47 -4.61
C THR A 236 16.62 0.48 -4.92
N ARG A 237 17.46 1.02 -4.02
CA ARG A 237 18.93 0.95 -4.13
C ARG A 237 19.46 -0.47 -3.95
N PHE A 238 18.83 -1.24 -3.07
CA PHE A 238 19.19 -2.64 -2.84
C PHE A 238 18.83 -3.53 -4.05
N LEU A 239 17.66 -3.31 -4.66
CA LEU A 239 17.22 -4.03 -5.86
C LEU A 239 18.19 -3.86 -7.03
N SER A 240 18.80 -2.68 -7.20
CA SER A 240 19.82 -2.48 -8.22
C SER A 240 21.13 -3.20 -7.89
N SER A 241 21.55 -3.27 -6.62
CA SER A 241 22.75 -4.01 -6.22
C SER A 241 22.61 -5.53 -6.29
N VAL A 242 21.43 -6.09 -5.98
CA VAL A 242 21.17 -7.54 -6.10
C VAL A 242 21.11 -7.96 -7.56
N LYS A 243 20.65 -7.10 -8.47
CA LYS A 243 20.70 -7.37 -9.92
C LYS A 243 22.13 -7.43 -10.46
N SER A 244 23.08 -6.71 -9.85
CA SER A 244 24.47 -6.62 -10.33
C SER A 244 25.46 -7.51 -9.58
N SER A 245 25.10 -8.03 -8.39
CA SER A 245 25.99 -8.83 -7.56
C SER A 245 25.30 -10.10 -7.04
N SER A 246 26.02 -11.23 -7.09
CA SER A 246 25.56 -12.54 -6.60
C SER A 246 25.77 -12.75 -5.09
N GLY A 247 25.96 -11.68 -4.30
CA GLY A 247 26.53 -11.77 -2.94
C GLY A 247 25.55 -11.66 -1.76
N ASN A 248 25.66 -12.60 -0.81
CA ASN A 248 24.94 -12.65 0.48
C ASN A 248 25.18 -11.44 1.42
N THR A 249 26.33 -10.78 1.30
CA THR A 249 26.72 -9.64 2.14
C THR A 249 25.84 -8.40 1.92
N SER A 250 25.23 -8.26 0.74
CA SER A 250 24.29 -7.17 0.43
C SER A 250 22.96 -7.34 1.17
N ILE A 251 22.47 -8.57 1.35
CA ILE A 251 21.19 -8.88 2.01
C ILE A 251 21.27 -8.56 3.50
N ALA A 252 22.32 -9.05 4.18
CA ALA A 252 22.49 -8.89 5.63
C ALA A 252 22.65 -7.42 6.05
N SER A 253 23.36 -6.62 5.24
CA SER A 253 23.51 -5.18 5.51
C SER A 253 22.20 -4.42 5.34
N PHE A 254 21.41 -4.74 4.30
CA PHE A 254 20.09 -4.15 4.11
C PHE A 254 19.10 -4.58 5.21
N GLU A 255 19.10 -5.87 5.59
CA GLU A 255 18.30 -6.38 6.70
C GLU A 255 18.57 -5.62 8.00
N LYS A 256 19.85 -5.49 8.39
CA LYS A 256 20.23 -4.80 9.63
C LYS A 256 19.75 -3.36 9.63
N LEU A 257 19.87 -2.65 8.50
CA LEU A 257 19.45 -1.26 8.39
C LEU A 257 17.93 -1.12 8.56
N VAL A 258 17.16 -1.96 7.86
CA VAL A 258 15.69 -1.97 7.98
C VAL A 258 15.26 -2.31 9.41
N PHE A 259 15.88 -3.31 10.03
CA PHE A 259 15.56 -3.73 11.40
C PHE A 259 15.80 -2.62 12.42
N VAL A 260 17.00 -2.00 12.40
CA VAL A 260 17.34 -0.90 13.32
C VAL A 260 16.39 0.29 13.12
N TYR A 261 16.07 0.63 11.86
CA TYR A 261 15.13 1.70 11.56
C TYR A 261 13.72 1.41 12.09
N VAL A 262 13.18 0.22 11.82
CA VAL A 262 11.83 -0.16 12.27
C VAL A 262 11.73 -0.11 13.79
N ILE A 263 12.72 -0.65 14.51
CA ILE A 263 12.74 -0.61 15.98
C ILE A 263 12.82 0.83 16.50
N ALA A 264 13.73 1.64 15.96
CA ALA A 264 13.90 3.02 16.41
C ALA A 264 12.59 3.81 16.27
N ILE A 265 11.92 3.70 15.13
CA ILE A 265 10.65 4.39 14.88
C ILE A 265 9.52 3.84 15.76
N VAL A 266 9.43 2.51 15.95
CA VAL A 266 8.44 1.90 16.85
C VAL A 266 8.63 2.40 18.29
N VAL A 267 9.86 2.41 18.81
CA VAL A 267 10.15 2.89 20.17
C VAL A 267 9.77 4.35 20.33
N ILE A 268 10.14 5.22 19.38
CA ILE A 268 9.75 6.63 19.40
C ILE A 268 8.22 6.76 19.38
N PHE A 269 7.53 6.03 18.51
CA PHE A 269 6.08 6.09 18.40
C PHE A 269 5.38 5.61 19.67
N VAL A 270 5.83 4.50 20.26
CA VAL A 270 5.31 3.98 21.54
C VAL A 270 5.44 5.03 22.64
N LEU A 271 6.64 5.61 22.80
CA LEU A 271 6.90 6.63 23.81
C LEU A 271 5.99 7.84 23.62
N VAL A 272 5.94 8.41 22.41
CA VAL A 272 5.12 9.60 22.13
C VAL A 272 3.63 9.31 22.34
N THR A 273 3.15 8.15 21.89
CA THR A 273 1.72 7.81 21.96
C THR A 273 1.29 7.50 23.40
N SER A 274 2.13 6.84 24.21
CA SER A 274 1.82 6.51 25.60
C SER A 274 1.73 7.74 26.50
N PHE A 275 2.38 8.85 26.14
CA PHE A 275 2.25 10.12 26.87
C PHE A 275 1.05 10.98 26.43
N LEU A 276 0.54 10.79 25.21
CA LEU A 276 -0.44 11.70 24.61
C LEU A 276 -1.88 11.18 24.59
N PHE A 277 -2.11 9.86 24.72
CA PHE A 277 -3.44 9.27 24.54
C PHE A 277 -3.74 8.20 25.58
N GLU A 278 -4.96 8.17 26.11
CA GLU A 278 -5.41 7.17 27.10
C GLU A 278 -5.67 5.78 26.46
N SER A 279 -6.30 5.72 25.28
CA SER A 279 -6.54 4.47 24.52
C SER A 279 -5.45 4.22 23.46
N TYR A 280 -4.23 3.96 23.91
CA TYR A 280 -3.05 3.88 23.02
C TYR A 280 -2.80 2.49 22.41
N SER A 281 -3.27 1.41 23.03
CA SER A 281 -2.82 0.04 22.67
C SER A 281 -3.14 -0.34 21.21
N VAL A 282 -4.35 -0.09 20.73
CA VAL A 282 -4.75 -0.40 19.35
C VAL A 282 -3.98 0.42 18.33
N ARG A 283 -3.76 1.71 18.62
CA ARG A 283 -2.95 2.59 17.76
C ARG A 283 -1.51 2.10 17.68
N ILE A 284 -0.94 1.70 18.81
CA ILE A 284 0.40 1.11 18.87
C ILE A 284 0.44 -0.22 18.12
N GLY A 285 -0.48 -1.15 18.36
CA GLY A 285 -0.53 -2.46 17.71
C GLY A 285 -0.67 -2.32 16.19
N LEU A 286 -1.56 -1.44 15.72
CA LEU A 286 -1.73 -1.15 14.30
C LEU A 286 -0.46 -0.56 13.69
N PHE A 287 0.12 0.47 14.31
CA PHE A 287 1.35 1.09 13.83
C PHE A 287 2.51 0.09 13.77
N CYS A 288 2.70 -0.68 14.83
CA CYS A 288 3.74 -1.71 14.93
C CYS A 288 3.56 -2.78 13.86
N GLY A 289 2.34 -3.28 13.66
CA GLY A 289 2.06 -4.26 12.61
C GLY A 289 2.33 -3.72 11.22
N LEU A 290 1.84 -2.51 10.92
CA LEU A 290 2.08 -1.87 9.63
C LEU A 290 3.57 -1.65 9.39
N LEU A 291 4.33 -1.11 10.35
CA LEU A 291 5.76 -0.85 10.14
C LEU A 291 6.58 -2.15 10.08
N SER A 292 6.20 -3.17 10.86
CA SER A 292 6.89 -4.46 10.87
C SER A 292 6.74 -5.25 9.59
N SER A 293 5.70 -4.96 8.78
CA SER A 293 5.60 -5.50 7.42
C SER A 293 6.86 -5.21 6.58
N GLN A 294 7.58 -4.11 6.87
CA GLN A 294 8.81 -3.74 6.16
C GLN A 294 9.99 -4.67 6.47
N LEU A 295 9.97 -5.44 7.56
CA LEU A 295 11.01 -6.43 7.88
C LEU A 295 11.10 -7.56 6.83
N SER A 296 10.02 -7.77 6.08
CA SER A 296 9.98 -8.74 4.98
C SER A 296 10.62 -8.23 3.68
N LEU A 297 10.82 -6.91 3.53
CA LEU A 297 11.29 -6.27 2.29
C LEU A 297 12.62 -6.83 1.75
N PRO A 298 13.68 -7.01 2.58
CA PRO A 298 14.95 -7.53 2.09
C PRO A 298 14.80 -8.86 1.35
N TYR A 299 13.95 -9.75 1.87
CA TYR A 299 13.74 -11.09 1.32
C TYR A 299 12.77 -11.09 0.15
N SER A 300 11.67 -10.33 0.25
CA SER A 300 10.70 -10.22 -0.86
C SER A 300 11.35 -9.65 -2.11
N ASN A 301 12.23 -8.66 -1.95
CA ASN A 301 13.00 -8.07 -3.05
C ASN A 301 13.90 -9.09 -3.74
N VAL A 302 14.58 -9.93 -2.95
CA VAL A 302 15.39 -11.02 -3.49
C VAL A 302 14.53 -11.98 -4.32
N PHE A 303 13.39 -12.45 -3.79
CA PHE A 303 12.49 -13.32 -4.55
C PHE A 303 11.95 -12.67 -5.83
N MET A 304 11.63 -11.37 -5.78
CA MET A 304 11.22 -10.61 -6.97
C MET A 304 12.35 -10.53 -8.01
N THR A 305 13.58 -10.22 -7.60
CA THR A 305 14.73 -10.13 -8.54
C THR A 305 15.08 -11.47 -9.19
N LEU A 306 14.89 -12.58 -8.46
CA LEU A 306 15.12 -13.93 -8.98
C LEU A 306 13.94 -14.49 -9.79
N GLY A 307 12.84 -13.75 -9.95
CA GLY A 307 11.63 -14.24 -10.62
C GLY A 307 10.92 -15.37 -9.86
N LYS A 308 11.21 -15.56 -8.56
CA LYS A 308 10.60 -16.60 -7.71
C LYS A 308 9.24 -16.15 -7.13
N GLY A 309 8.39 -15.56 -7.96
CA GLY A 309 7.08 -15.03 -7.56
C GLY A 309 6.14 -16.11 -7.01
N SER A 310 6.21 -17.34 -7.53
CA SER A 310 5.42 -18.48 -7.04
C SER A 310 5.80 -18.89 -5.61
N LEU A 311 7.09 -18.79 -5.23
CA LEU A 311 7.54 -19.01 -3.87
C LEU A 311 7.04 -17.92 -2.93
N MET A 312 7.09 -16.66 -3.36
CA MET A 312 6.56 -15.52 -2.61
C MET A 312 5.05 -15.68 -2.35
N LEU A 313 4.28 -16.09 -3.37
CA LEU A 313 2.86 -16.37 -3.23
C LEU A 313 2.60 -17.50 -2.23
N ARG A 314 3.34 -18.63 -2.31
CA ARG A 314 3.21 -19.74 -1.36
C ARG A 314 3.50 -19.31 0.08
N ILE A 315 4.53 -18.49 0.28
CA ILE A 315 4.86 -17.95 1.60
C ILE A 315 3.73 -17.08 2.12
N ASN A 316 3.26 -16.10 1.33
CA ASN A 316 2.16 -15.22 1.73
C ASN A 316 0.87 -15.99 1.99
N LEU A 317 0.56 -17.01 1.19
CA LEU A 317 -0.60 -17.87 1.39
C LEU A 317 -0.50 -18.67 2.69
N ALA A 318 0.64 -19.33 2.94
CA ALA A 318 0.85 -20.09 4.16
C ALA A 318 0.73 -19.22 5.42
N SER A 319 1.35 -18.04 5.39
CA SER A 319 1.23 -17.08 6.48
C SER A 319 -0.21 -16.56 6.63
N PHE A 320 -0.91 -16.27 5.52
CA PHE A 320 -2.29 -15.79 5.55
C PHE A 320 -3.25 -16.81 6.14
N VAL A 321 -3.11 -18.09 5.79
CA VAL A 321 -3.97 -19.15 6.35
C VAL A 321 -3.88 -19.18 7.87
N LEU A 322 -2.68 -19.04 8.43
CA LEU A 322 -2.50 -18.96 9.88
C LEU A 322 -3.20 -17.72 10.47
N LEU A 323 -3.00 -16.54 9.86
CA LEU A 323 -3.67 -15.31 10.28
C LEU A 323 -5.20 -15.45 10.22
N PHE A 324 -5.73 -16.03 9.15
CA PHE A 324 -7.15 -16.21 8.92
C PHE A 324 -7.77 -17.13 9.97
N ILE A 325 -7.15 -18.29 10.24
CA ILE A 325 -7.62 -19.23 11.27
C ILE A 325 -7.60 -18.56 12.65
N SER A 326 -6.52 -17.87 13.00
CA SER A 326 -6.41 -17.15 14.27
C SER A 326 -7.43 -16.02 14.38
N ALA A 327 -7.68 -15.28 13.31
CA ALA A 327 -8.71 -14.22 13.28
C ALA A 327 -10.11 -14.82 13.45
N CYS A 328 -10.44 -15.92 12.75
CA CYS A 328 -11.71 -16.62 12.93
C CYS A 328 -11.91 -17.10 14.36
N ALA A 329 -10.86 -17.65 15.00
CA ALA A 329 -10.92 -18.02 16.40
C ALA A 329 -11.22 -16.80 17.30
N ILE A 330 -10.56 -15.67 17.06
CA ILE A 330 -10.84 -14.43 17.80
C ILE A 330 -12.30 -13.98 17.64
N PHE A 331 -12.83 -13.99 16.41
CA PHE A 331 -14.23 -13.64 16.15
C PHE A 331 -15.23 -14.60 16.83
N LEU A 332 -14.86 -15.86 17.05
CA LEU A 332 -15.71 -16.85 17.73
C LEU A 332 -15.66 -16.76 19.25
N PHE A 333 -14.51 -16.38 19.82
CA PHE A 333 -14.28 -16.43 21.27
C PHE A 333 -14.34 -15.06 21.96
N PHE A 334 -14.27 -13.97 21.21
CA PHE A 334 -14.30 -12.61 21.76
C PHE A 334 -15.50 -11.84 21.20
N ASP A 335 -16.19 -11.15 22.11
CA ASP A 335 -17.29 -10.25 21.76
C ASP A 335 -16.79 -9.04 20.97
N LYS A 336 -17.70 -8.42 20.22
CA LYS A 336 -17.41 -7.19 19.48
C LYS A 336 -17.04 -6.06 20.44
N GLY A 337 -15.93 -5.38 20.17
CA GLY A 337 -15.49 -4.24 20.96
C GLY A 337 -13.98 -4.00 20.94
N GLU A 338 -13.55 -3.07 21.79
CA GLU A 338 -12.17 -2.55 21.80
C GLU A 338 -11.13 -3.65 22.02
N GLU A 339 -11.38 -4.57 22.97
CA GLU A 339 -10.50 -5.69 23.29
C GLU A 339 -10.26 -6.59 22.06
N ARG A 340 -11.32 -6.91 21.31
CA ARG A 340 -11.20 -7.73 20.11
C ARG A 340 -10.38 -7.02 19.02
N GLY A 341 -10.62 -5.73 18.81
CA GLY A 341 -9.84 -4.93 17.87
C GLY A 341 -8.36 -4.80 18.27
N GLU A 342 -8.06 -4.74 19.57
CA GLU A 342 -6.70 -4.77 20.11
C GLU A 342 -5.99 -6.10 19.80
N ILE A 343 -6.64 -7.22 20.14
CA ILE A 343 -6.08 -8.55 19.91
C ILE A 343 -5.82 -8.77 18.41
N LEU A 344 -6.72 -8.32 17.53
CA LEU A 344 -6.54 -8.39 16.08
C LEU A 344 -5.32 -7.59 15.60
N CYS A 345 -5.06 -6.40 16.17
CA CYS A 345 -3.87 -5.61 15.85
C CYS A 345 -2.58 -6.32 16.27
N TRP A 346 -2.54 -6.88 17.48
CA TRP A 346 -1.37 -7.63 17.98
C TRP A 346 -1.15 -8.95 17.25
N LEU A 347 -2.24 -9.63 16.85
CA LEU A 347 -2.17 -10.79 15.97
C LEU A 347 -1.55 -10.41 14.63
N TYR A 348 -1.97 -9.29 14.02
CA TYR A 348 -1.41 -8.82 12.77
C TYR A 348 0.07 -8.43 12.91
N PHE A 349 0.47 -7.78 14.00
CA PHE A 349 1.88 -7.53 14.30
C PHE A 349 2.69 -8.83 14.37
N SER A 350 2.23 -9.80 15.16
CA SER A 350 2.86 -11.12 15.32
C SER A 350 2.97 -11.85 13.98
N TYR A 351 1.91 -11.78 13.15
CA TYR A 351 1.90 -12.30 11.79
C TYR A 351 2.99 -11.69 10.91
N GLN A 352 3.20 -10.38 10.95
CA GLN A 352 4.24 -9.73 10.14
C GLN A 352 5.66 -10.15 10.57
N ILE A 353 5.89 -10.32 11.88
CA ILE A 353 7.15 -10.84 12.41
C ILE A 353 7.39 -12.28 11.95
N MET A 354 6.39 -13.17 12.14
CA MET A 354 6.49 -14.57 11.71
C MET A 354 6.73 -14.70 10.21
N ARG A 355 6.03 -13.89 9.40
CA ARG A 355 6.21 -13.86 7.95
C ARG A 355 7.62 -13.43 7.57
N ALA A 356 8.18 -12.41 8.22
CA ALA A 356 9.56 -11.97 7.98
C ALA A 356 10.58 -13.07 8.33
N ILE A 357 10.40 -13.76 9.47
CA ILE A 357 11.25 -14.89 9.87
C ILE A 357 11.16 -16.04 8.86
N TYR A 358 9.95 -16.40 8.42
CA TYR A 358 9.77 -17.48 7.46
C TYR A 358 10.36 -17.14 6.08
N MET A 359 10.19 -15.90 5.62
CA MET A 359 10.85 -15.41 4.40
C MET A 359 12.37 -15.44 4.52
N LYS A 360 12.92 -15.03 5.67
CA LYS A 360 14.36 -15.11 5.95
C LYS A 360 14.88 -16.53 5.82
N PHE A 361 14.23 -17.49 6.48
CA PHE A 361 14.61 -18.90 6.44
C PHE A 361 14.59 -19.46 5.01
N ARG A 362 13.54 -19.16 4.24
CA ARG A 362 13.44 -19.58 2.84
C ARG A 362 14.49 -18.91 1.95
N CYS A 363 14.79 -17.64 2.18
CA CYS A 363 15.84 -16.94 1.46
C CYS A 363 17.22 -17.56 1.76
N HIS A 364 17.52 -17.86 3.03
CA HIS A 364 18.75 -18.56 3.41
C HIS A 364 18.84 -19.96 2.82
N SER A 365 17.76 -20.73 2.71
CA SER A 365 17.80 -22.04 2.05
C SER A 365 18.14 -21.98 0.54
N ILE A 366 17.96 -20.81 -0.08
CA ILE A 366 18.25 -20.59 -1.51
C ILE A 366 19.67 -20.04 -1.70
N TYR A 367 20.16 -19.25 -0.75
CA TYR A 367 21.43 -18.52 -0.82
C TYR A 367 22.54 -19.08 0.08
N GLY A 368 22.19 -19.99 0.99
CA GLY A 368 23.07 -20.68 1.92
C GLY A 368 23.32 -22.11 1.46
N SER A 369 24.31 -22.25 0.59
CA SER A 369 25.55 -22.97 0.87
C SER A 369 26.70 -22.01 0.68
#